data_AF-H7FXV5-F1
#
_entry.id   AF-H7FXV5-F1
#
_cell.length_a   1.000
_cell.length_b   1.000
_cell.length_c   1.000
_cell.angle_alpha   90.00
_cell.angle_beta   90.00
_cell.angle_gamma   90.00
#
_symmetry.space_group_name_H-M   'P 1'
#
loop_
_entity.id
_entity.type
_entity.pdbx_description
1 polymer ?
#
loop_
_entity_poly.entity_id
_entity_poly.type
_entity_poly.pdbx_seq_one_letter_code
_entity_poly.pdbx_strand_id
1 'polypeptide(L)'
;MKRRNYGIDLLRIVAMYMIVLYHCLLLGGVINKATQIGIGSINYDISWLLDTLCYCAVNCYALISGYVGVKSKFKLQNIIKLWFQVLFYSVVLNIIIWVTIPNVPINKGLLIQMLMPISFERYWYFSAYFILFAFMPFLNLLLNNLDKSMATKLLITLILVCSFGETFIFRAKTFLSLQSGYSAPWLIILYLIGGYIKLYGWKFWKHDKTVYFSMAILSFAVFLLLGGEQSHGRILINYPAPTMLFMGIALLNIFSKLSLNSRIIQGVKLFAPLTFGVYLIHIHPFVAEYLFKDRFADIALNLPVMFIGKIIIFSLCIYLVCSIIELVRAKLFKLLKLNVLADAIAAYIQRHFEKLI
;
A
#
# COMPACT_ATOMS: atom_id res chain seq x y z
N MET A 1 9.93 28.23 -3.71
CA MET A 1 8.85 27.21 -3.70
C MET A 1 9.39 25.87 -4.19
N LYS A 2 9.30 24.78 -3.41
CA LYS A 2 9.74 23.47 -3.90
C LYS A 2 8.76 22.97 -4.97
N ARG A 3 9.25 22.77 -6.19
CA ARG A 3 8.50 22.19 -7.31
C ARG A 3 7.99 20.80 -6.90
N ARG A 4 6.67 20.57 -7.05
CA ARG A 4 6.03 19.27 -6.83
C ARG A 4 6.68 18.22 -7.73
N ASN A 5 7.02 17.06 -7.16
CA ASN A 5 7.57 15.94 -7.91
C ASN A 5 6.43 15.04 -8.40
N TYR A 6 6.01 15.22 -9.65
CA TYR A 6 4.94 14.41 -10.26
C TYR A 6 5.34 12.95 -10.50
N GLY A 7 6.64 12.62 -10.52
CA GLY A 7 7.09 11.24 -10.58
C GLY A 7 6.69 10.46 -9.33
N ILE A 8 6.74 11.08 -8.14
CA ILE A 8 6.24 10.48 -6.89
C ILE A 8 4.73 10.26 -6.92
N ASP A 9 3.97 11.19 -7.50
CA ASP A 9 2.53 11.02 -7.67
C ASP A 9 2.20 9.90 -8.68
N LEU A 10 3.00 9.75 -9.73
CA LEU A 10 2.90 8.63 -10.66
C LEU A 10 3.21 7.30 -9.96
N LEU A 11 4.18 7.25 -9.05
CA LEU A 11 4.46 6.04 -8.26
C LEU A 11 3.27 5.63 -7.40
N ARG A 12 2.51 6.57 -6.83
CA ARG A 12 1.27 6.23 -6.09
C ARG A 12 0.25 5.52 -6.99
N ILE A 13 0.08 6.00 -8.22
CA ILE A 13 -0.82 5.40 -9.22
C ILE A 13 -0.33 3.99 -9.57
N VAL A 14 0.94 3.85 -9.93
CA VAL A 14 1.54 2.55 -10.31
C VAL A 14 1.47 1.56 -9.16
N ALA A 15 1.84 1.97 -7.95
CA ALA A 15 1.77 1.12 -6.76
C ALA A 15 0.32 0.70 -6.44
N MET A 16 -0.67 1.58 -6.61
CA MET A 16 -2.07 1.19 -6.40
C MET A 16 -2.52 0.16 -7.42
N TYR A 17 -2.14 0.34 -8.69
CA TYR A 17 -2.44 -0.64 -9.73
C TYR A 17 -1.76 -1.99 -9.44
N MET A 18 -0.49 -2.00 -9.01
CA MET A 18 0.21 -3.21 -8.59
C MET A 18 -0.52 -3.90 -7.42
N ILE A 19 -1.05 -3.16 -6.45
CA ILE A 19 -1.85 -3.71 -5.34
C ILE A 19 -3.15 -4.35 -5.86
N VAL A 20 -3.85 -3.70 -6.80
CA VAL A 20 -5.07 -4.26 -7.41
C VAL A 20 -4.75 -5.55 -8.18
N LEU A 21 -3.67 -5.57 -8.96
CA LEU A 21 -3.22 -6.75 -9.69
C LEU A 21 -2.85 -7.89 -8.74
N TYR A 22 -2.08 -7.59 -7.69
CA TYR A 22 -1.75 -8.53 -6.62
C TYR A 22 -3.02 -9.15 -6.00
N HIS A 23 -4.03 -8.35 -5.67
CA HIS A 23 -5.28 -8.89 -5.15
C HIS A 23 -6.05 -9.71 -6.19
N CYS A 24 -6.04 -9.34 -7.47
CA CYS A 24 -6.62 -10.18 -8.53
C CYS A 24 -5.95 -11.56 -8.59
N LEU A 25 -4.63 -11.63 -8.39
CA LEU A 25 -3.90 -12.88 -8.34
C LEU A 25 -4.26 -13.72 -7.11
N LEU A 26 -4.23 -13.09 -5.93
CA LEU A 26 -4.42 -13.77 -4.65
C LEU A 26 -5.91 -13.98 -4.31
N LEU A 27 -6.63 -12.90 -4.02
CA LEU A 27 -8.03 -12.94 -3.62
C LEU A 27 -8.96 -13.30 -4.78
N GLY A 28 -8.59 -12.93 -6.01
CA GLY A 28 -9.31 -13.33 -7.21
C GLY A 28 -9.23 -14.82 -7.53
N GLY A 29 -8.44 -15.60 -6.77
CA GLY A 29 -8.35 -17.06 -6.87
C GLY A 29 -7.44 -17.59 -7.98
N VAL A 30 -6.72 -16.72 -8.69
CA VAL A 30 -5.85 -17.12 -9.80
C VAL A 30 -4.70 -17.99 -9.32
N ILE A 31 -3.99 -17.56 -8.27
CA ILE A 31 -2.90 -18.33 -7.65
C ILE A 31 -3.43 -19.67 -7.12
N ASN A 32 -4.54 -19.65 -6.37
CA ASN A 32 -5.16 -20.87 -5.84
C ASN A 32 -5.49 -21.87 -6.95
N LYS A 33 -6.11 -21.40 -8.03
CA LYS A 33 -6.45 -22.24 -9.17
C LYS A 33 -5.21 -22.75 -9.90
N ALA A 34 -4.19 -21.91 -10.09
CA ALA A 34 -2.93 -22.31 -10.71
C ALA A 34 -2.21 -23.39 -9.87
N THR A 35 -2.22 -23.27 -8.55
CA THR A 35 -1.69 -24.30 -7.63
C THR A 35 -2.45 -25.62 -7.76
N GLN A 36 -3.78 -25.59 -7.90
CA GLN A 36 -4.60 -26.79 -8.13
C GLN A 36 -4.31 -27.48 -9.47
N ILE A 37 -4.04 -26.70 -10.52
CA ILE A 37 -3.66 -27.23 -11.85
C ILE A 37 -2.33 -27.97 -11.75
N GLY A 38 -1.37 -27.43 -11.01
CA GLY A 38 -0.11 -28.09 -10.70
C GLY A 38 0.98 -27.10 -10.33
N ILE A 39 1.69 -27.40 -9.23
CA ILE A 39 2.90 -26.70 -8.82
C ILE A 39 3.97 -26.89 -9.90
N GLY A 40 4.61 -25.80 -10.31
CA GLY A 40 5.58 -25.79 -11.41
C GLY A 40 4.95 -25.77 -12.81
N SER A 41 3.62 -25.65 -12.92
CA SER A 41 3.01 -25.30 -14.20
C SER A 41 3.37 -23.86 -14.60
N ILE A 42 3.39 -23.58 -15.90
CA ILE A 42 3.75 -22.24 -16.41
C ILE A 42 2.85 -21.13 -15.85
N ASN A 43 1.55 -21.40 -15.66
CA ASN A 43 0.63 -20.41 -15.11
C ASN A 43 0.81 -20.23 -13.60
N TYR A 44 1.22 -21.27 -12.87
CA TYR A 44 1.64 -21.14 -11.47
C TYR A 44 2.88 -20.25 -11.35
N ASP A 45 3.90 -20.51 -12.16
CA ASP A 45 5.14 -19.72 -12.18
C ASP A 45 4.90 -18.27 -12.57
N ILE A 46 4.09 -18.02 -13.62
CA ILE A 46 3.72 -16.66 -14.03
C ILE A 46 2.95 -15.95 -12.91
N SER A 47 2.00 -16.63 -12.25
CA SER A 47 1.22 -16.03 -11.17
C SER A 47 2.12 -15.56 -10.03
N TRP A 48 3.05 -16.39 -9.59
CA TRP A 48 3.99 -16.08 -8.50
C TRP A 48 5.06 -15.06 -8.89
N LEU A 49 5.51 -15.05 -10.15
CA LEU A 49 6.41 -14.01 -10.63
C LEU A 49 5.72 -12.64 -10.66
N LEU A 50 4.48 -12.57 -11.15
CA LEU A 50 3.69 -11.33 -11.14
C LEU A 50 3.37 -10.87 -9.71
N ASP A 51 3.04 -11.80 -8.81
CA ASP A 51 2.86 -11.55 -7.38
C ASP A 51 4.12 -10.89 -6.78
N THR A 52 5.27 -11.53 -6.97
CA THR A 52 6.58 -11.07 -6.49
C THR A 52 6.91 -9.67 -7.01
N LEU A 53 6.69 -9.40 -8.30
CA LEU A 53 6.93 -8.08 -8.90
C LEU A 53 6.04 -7.00 -8.25
N CYS A 54 4.81 -7.34 -7.90
CA CYS A 54 3.83 -6.41 -7.34
C CYS A 54 3.93 -6.23 -5.83
N TYR A 55 4.45 -7.22 -5.10
CA TYR A 55 4.37 -7.31 -3.65
C TYR A 55 4.97 -6.09 -2.92
N CYS A 56 6.06 -5.50 -3.44
CA CYS A 56 6.67 -4.31 -2.83
C CYS A 56 5.83 -3.02 -2.89
N ALA A 57 4.69 -3.02 -3.60
CA ALA A 57 3.89 -1.82 -3.84
C ALA A 57 3.35 -1.16 -2.56
N VAL A 58 3.03 -1.95 -1.54
CA VAL A 58 2.58 -1.40 -0.25
C VAL A 58 3.71 -0.67 0.47
N ASN A 59 4.95 -1.20 0.41
CA ASN A 59 6.12 -0.51 0.95
C ASN A 59 6.31 0.86 0.30
N CYS A 60 6.03 0.97 -1.02
CA CYS A 60 6.12 2.23 -1.75
C CYS A 60 5.22 3.31 -1.13
N TYR A 61 4.02 2.99 -0.66
CA TYR A 61 3.12 3.98 -0.07
C TYR A 61 3.66 4.62 1.22
N ALA A 62 4.27 3.82 2.10
CA ALA A 62 4.88 4.34 3.33
C ALA A 62 6.21 5.06 3.06
N LEU A 63 7.03 4.54 2.14
CA LEU A 63 8.24 5.21 1.66
C LEU A 63 7.92 6.59 1.07
N ILE A 64 6.87 6.69 0.24
CA ILE A 64 6.38 7.96 -0.31
C ILE A 64 5.92 8.91 0.81
N SER A 65 5.24 8.37 1.83
CA SER A 65 4.78 9.16 2.98
C SER A 65 5.96 9.81 3.70
N GLY A 66 7.06 9.09 3.94
CA GLY A 66 8.30 9.64 4.48
C GLY A 66 8.98 10.64 3.54
N TYR A 67 9.11 10.26 2.26
CA TYR A 67 9.82 11.05 1.26
C TYR A 67 9.17 12.43 1.02
N VAL A 68 7.84 12.49 1.04
CA VAL A 68 7.09 13.76 0.91
C VAL A 68 6.94 14.44 2.28
N GLY A 69 6.72 13.65 3.33
CA GLY A 69 6.36 14.10 4.67
C GLY A 69 7.47 14.81 5.43
N VAL A 70 8.74 14.38 5.27
CA VAL A 70 9.86 14.84 6.12
C VAL A 70 10.14 16.34 6.05
N LYS A 71 9.82 16.99 4.91
CA LYS A 71 9.95 18.45 4.74
C LYS A 71 8.60 19.18 4.72
N SER A 72 7.51 18.49 5.03
CA SER A 72 6.16 19.04 5.03
C SER A 72 5.77 19.52 6.43
N LYS A 73 4.87 20.50 6.49
CA LYS A 73 4.24 20.91 7.75
C LYS A 73 3.14 19.93 8.10
N PHE A 74 3.12 19.49 9.37
CA PHE A 74 2.04 18.66 9.90
C PHE A 74 0.70 19.41 9.83
N LYS A 75 -0.36 18.71 9.41
CA LYS A 75 -1.70 19.28 9.22
C LYS A 75 -2.76 18.26 9.62
N LEU A 76 -3.34 18.43 10.80
CA LEU A 76 -4.34 17.50 11.37
C LEU A 76 -5.55 17.29 10.44
N GLN A 77 -5.96 18.32 9.70
CA GLN A 77 -7.04 18.22 8.71
C GLN A 77 -6.85 17.10 7.68
N ASN A 78 -5.60 16.71 7.38
CA ASN A 78 -5.33 15.67 6.38
C ASN A 78 -5.83 14.30 6.86
N ILE A 79 -5.58 13.92 8.13
CA ILE A 79 -6.05 12.63 8.65
C ILE A 79 -7.56 12.63 8.86
N ILE A 80 -8.15 13.76 9.25
CA ILE A 80 -9.61 13.87 9.43
C ILE A 80 -10.33 13.70 8.09
N LYS A 81 -9.81 14.30 7.01
CA LYS A 81 -10.36 14.10 5.65
C LYS A 81 -10.28 12.64 5.20
N LEU A 82 -9.14 11.97 5.45
CA LEU A 82 -9.01 10.55 5.17
C LEU A 82 -9.97 9.71 6.02
N TRP A 83 -10.15 10.06 7.29
CA TRP A 83 -11.08 9.37 8.19
C TRP A 83 -12.52 9.48 7.71
N PHE A 84 -12.99 10.66 7.27
CA PHE A 84 -14.31 10.82 6.66
C PHE A 84 -14.48 9.94 5.41
N GLN A 85 -13.45 9.85 4.57
CA GLN A 85 -13.49 8.99 3.38
C GLN A 85 -13.58 7.50 3.76
N VAL A 86 -12.83 7.06 4.77
CA VAL A 86 -12.85 5.69 5.28
C VAL A 86 -14.18 5.34 5.90
N LEU A 87 -14.71 6.23 6.76
CA LEU A 87 -16.02 6.05 7.37
C LEU A 87 -17.12 5.97 6.31
N PHE A 88 -17.07 6.81 5.28
CA PHE A 88 -18.01 6.77 4.17
C PHE A 88 -18.03 5.40 3.49
N TYR A 89 -16.89 4.87 3.07
CA TYR A 89 -16.86 3.57 2.40
C TYR A 89 -17.18 2.41 3.36
N SER A 90 -16.73 2.50 4.60
CA SER A 90 -17.06 1.53 5.65
C SER A 90 -18.56 1.47 5.93
N VAL A 91 -19.31 2.58 5.83
CA VAL A 91 -20.76 2.53 6.03
C VAL A 91 -21.49 2.18 4.73
N VAL A 92 -21.23 2.94 3.66
CA VAL A 92 -22.00 2.88 2.41
C VAL A 92 -21.84 1.54 1.70
N LEU A 93 -20.63 0.98 1.61
CA LEU A 93 -20.45 -0.29 0.86
C LEU A 93 -21.08 -1.49 1.58
N ASN A 94 -21.07 -1.53 2.92
CA ASN A 94 -21.78 -2.60 3.64
C ASN A 94 -23.29 -2.47 3.44
N ILE A 95 -23.85 -1.25 3.49
CA ILE A 95 -25.29 -1.04 3.26
C ILE A 95 -25.65 -1.46 1.83
N ILE A 96 -24.90 -1.02 0.82
CA ILE A 96 -25.16 -1.37 -0.58
C ILE A 96 -25.13 -2.89 -0.76
N ILE A 97 -24.09 -3.57 -0.27
CA ILE A 97 -23.94 -5.02 -0.44
C ILE A 97 -25.00 -5.79 0.32
N TRP A 98 -25.35 -5.35 1.53
CA TRP A 98 -26.42 -5.98 2.29
C TRP A 98 -27.78 -5.90 1.61
N VAL A 99 -28.12 -4.76 1.00
CA VAL A 99 -29.40 -4.60 0.28
C VAL A 99 -29.40 -5.33 -1.07
N THR A 100 -28.25 -5.48 -1.71
CA THR A 100 -28.16 -6.03 -3.08
C THR A 100 -27.85 -7.53 -3.14
N ILE A 101 -27.21 -8.10 -2.12
CA ILE A 101 -26.82 -9.51 -2.08
C ILE A 101 -27.66 -10.24 -1.02
N PRO A 102 -28.45 -11.26 -1.41
CA PRO A 102 -29.23 -12.05 -0.48
C PRO A 102 -28.35 -12.73 0.57
N ASN A 103 -28.90 -12.89 1.79
CA ASN A 103 -28.29 -13.65 2.89
C ASN A 103 -26.94 -13.10 3.42
N VAL A 104 -26.60 -11.83 3.16
CA VAL A 104 -25.47 -11.17 3.84
C VAL A 104 -25.84 -10.95 5.32
N PRO A 105 -25.12 -11.56 6.28
CA PRO A 105 -25.46 -11.44 7.68
C PRO A 105 -25.10 -10.05 8.21
N ILE A 106 -26.10 -9.35 8.75
CA ILE A 106 -25.87 -8.16 9.59
C ILE A 106 -26.17 -8.52 11.03
N ASN A 107 -25.20 -8.28 11.91
CA ASN A 107 -25.35 -8.36 13.35
C ASN A 107 -24.92 -7.04 14.01
N LYS A 108 -25.25 -6.88 15.30
CA LYS A 108 -24.89 -5.69 16.08
C LYS A 108 -23.38 -5.43 16.09
N GLY A 109 -22.56 -6.48 16.10
CA GLY A 109 -21.11 -6.37 16.04
C GLY A 109 -20.64 -5.71 14.75
N LEU A 110 -21.19 -6.10 13.60
CA LEU A 110 -20.87 -5.49 12.31
C LEU A 110 -21.23 -3.99 12.28
N LEU A 111 -22.36 -3.58 12.85
CA LEU A 111 -22.75 -2.16 12.90
C LEU A 111 -21.70 -1.32 13.66
N ILE A 112 -21.22 -1.82 14.79
CA ILE A 112 -20.16 -1.16 15.57
C ILE A 112 -18.85 -1.12 14.75
N GLN A 113 -18.48 -2.24 14.12
CA GLN A 113 -17.28 -2.31 13.27
C GLN A 113 -17.31 -1.30 12.12
N MET A 114 -18.47 -1.11 11.49
CA MET A 114 -18.65 -0.18 10.37
C MET A 114 -18.46 1.28 10.79
N LEU A 115 -18.87 1.64 12.02
CA LEU A 115 -18.74 2.99 12.58
C LEU A 115 -17.37 3.25 13.22
N MET A 116 -16.64 2.19 13.58
CA MET A 116 -15.31 2.26 14.18
C MET A 116 -14.24 1.57 13.30
N PRO A 117 -14.06 1.99 12.03
CA PRO A 117 -13.25 1.24 11.06
C PRO A 117 -11.77 1.15 11.42
N ILE A 118 -11.25 2.10 12.21
CA ILE A 118 -9.86 2.06 12.69
C ILE A 118 -9.70 0.98 13.76
N SER A 119 -10.55 1.01 14.80
CA SER A 119 -10.47 0.14 15.98
C SER A 119 -10.65 -1.33 15.65
N PHE A 120 -11.44 -1.64 14.61
CA PHE A 120 -11.69 -3.00 14.14
C PHE A 120 -10.87 -3.38 12.91
N GLU A 121 -9.85 -2.58 12.57
CA GLU A 121 -8.92 -2.87 11.47
C GLU A 121 -9.62 -3.22 10.14
N ARG A 122 -10.76 -2.57 9.86
CA ARG A 122 -11.54 -2.81 8.62
C ARG A 122 -10.70 -2.54 7.37
N TYR A 123 -9.72 -1.66 7.52
CA TYR A 123 -8.71 -1.32 6.53
C TYR A 123 -7.34 -1.25 7.22
N TRP A 124 -6.66 -2.39 7.30
CA TRP A 124 -5.39 -2.56 8.01
C TRP A 124 -4.39 -1.42 7.73
N TYR A 125 -4.22 -1.05 6.46
CA TYR A 125 -3.23 -0.05 6.05
C TYR A 125 -3.59 1.32 6.61
N PHE A 126 -4.88 1.68 6.59
CA PHE A 126 -5.33 2.96 7.13
C PHE A 126 -5.24 2.99 8.66
N SER A 127 -5.56 1.89 9.35
CA SER A 127 -5.39 1.80 10.81
C SER A 127 -3.92 1.98 11.21
N ALA A 128 -3.00 1.28 10.53
CA ALA A 128 -1.57 1.45 10.74
C ALA A 128 -1.07 2.85 10.36
N TYR A 129 -1.57 3.42 9.26
CA TYR A 129 -1.24 4.78 8.82
C TYR A 129 -1.73 5.84 9.80
N PHE A 130 -2.88 5.65 10.45
CA PHE A 130 -3.39 6.56 11.47
C PHE A 130 -2.40 6.71 12.64
N ILE A 131 -1.82 5.59 13.09
CA ILE A 131 -0.76 5.59 14.11
C ILE A 131 0.48 6.29 13.56
N LEU A 132 0.97 5.91 12.37
CA LEU A 132 2.10 6.58 11.73
C LEU A 132 1.90 8.11 11.65
N PHE A 133 0.70 8.56 11.26
CA PHE A 133 0.36 9.97 11.13
C PHE A 133 0.55 10.72 12.46
N ALA A 134 0.13 10.13 13.58
CA ALA A 134 0.36 10.71 14.91
C ALA A 134 1.86 10.84 15.24
N PHE A 135 2.70 9.91 14.78
CA PHE A 135 4.16 9.94 14.99
C PHE A 135 4.92 10.84 14.00
N MET A 136 4.37 11.15 12.82
CA MET A 136 5.05 11.96 11.79
C MET A 136 5.74 13.24 12.29
N PRO A 137 5.16 14.10 13.16
CA PRO A 137 5.84 15.31 13.61
C PRO A 137 7.14 14.99 14.38
N PHE A 138 7.14 13.95 15.21
CA PHE A 138 8.32 13.52 15.96
C PHE A 138 9.37 12.88 15.05
N LEU A 139 8.94 12.04 14.09
CA LEU A 139 9.83 11.44 13.10
C LEU A 139 10.49 12.50 12.21
N ASN A 140 9.74 13.55 11.86
CA ASN A 140 10.27 14.70 11.13
C ASN A 140 11.29 15.47 11.95
N LEU A 141 10.99 15.72 13.22
CA LEU A 141 11.93 16.39 14.13
C LEU A 141 13.23 15.59 14.23
N LEU A 142 13.13 14.28 14.46
CA LEU A 142 14.29 13.38 14.50
C LEU A 142 15.14 13.49 13.24
N LEU A 143 14.56 13.24 12.06
CA LEU A 143 15.32 13.21 10.82
C LEU A 143 15.92 14.56 10.40
N ASN A 144 15.27 15.68 10.74
CA ASN A 144 15.80 17.00 10.39
C ASN A 144 16.90 17.48 11.35
N ASN A 145 17.02 16.90 12.54
CA ASN A 145 18.06 17.25 13.52
C ASN A 145 19.24 16.28 13.51
N LEU A 146 19.08 15.05 13.02
CA LEU A 146 20.20 14.14 12.84
C LEU A 146 21.14 14.67 11.75
N ASP A 147 22.45 14.60 12.02
CA ASP A 147 23.42 14.72 10.95
C ASP A 147 23.33 13.51 9.99
N LYS A 148 23.94 13.64 8.81
CA LYS A 148 23.90 12.58 7.80
C LYS A 148 24.51 11.26 8.30
N SER A 149 25.55 11.32 9.13
CA SER A 149 26.24 10.13 9.63
C SER A 149 25.32 9.33 10.54
N MET A 150 24.71 9.99 11.52
CA MET A 150 23.78 9.37 12.47
C MET A 150 22.51 8.90 11.80
N ALA A 151 21.95 9.69 10.87
CA ALA A 151 20.79 9.27 10.08
C ALA A 151 21.10 8.02 9.22
N THR A 152 22.34 7.91 8.71
CA THR A 152 22.78 6.72 7.95
C THR A 152 22.95 5.50 8.86
N LYS A 153 23.51 5.68 10.06
CA LYS A 153 23.60 4.60 11.06
C LYS A 153 22.21 4.10 11.45
N LEU A 154 21.28 5.01 11.75
CA LEU A 154 19.88 4.67 12.05
C LEU A 154 19.25 3.86 10.90
N LEU A 155 19.39 4.33 9.65
CA LEU A 155 18.89 3.63 8.47
C LEU A 155 19.44 2.19 8.39
N ILE A 156 20.76 2.03 8.52
CA ILE A 156 21.42 0.71 8.44
C ILE A 156 20.93 -0.19 9.57
N THR A 157 20.84 0.32 10.81
CA THR A 157 20.32 -0.43 11.95
C THR A 157 18.88 -0.90 11.71
N LEU A 158 18.00 -0.04 11.20
CA LEU A 158 16.62 -0.42 10.88
C LEU A 158 16.55 -1.50 9.81
N ILE A 159 17.38 -1.43 8.76
CA ILE A 159 17.43 -2.46 7.72
C ILE A 159 17.95 -3.78 8.31
N LEU A 160 19.04 -3.74 9.07
CA LEU A 160 19.64 -4.96 9.63
C LEU A 160 18.73 -5.63 10.65
N VAL A 161 18.11 -4.87 11.56
CA VAL A 161 17.26 -5.43 12.62
C VAL A 161 15.87 -5.77 12.09
N CYS A 162 15.19 -4.83 11.45
CA CYS A 162 13.76 -4.98 11.14
C CYS A 162 13.49 -5.67 9.80
N SER A 163 14.49 -5.76 8.91
CA SER A 163 14.36 -6.44 7.62
C SER A 163 15.15 -7.75 7.61
N PHE A 164 16.49 -7.71 7.72
CA PHE A 164 17.30 -8.93 7.77
C PHE A 164 17.04 -9.75 9.04
N GLY A 165 16.93 -9.08 10.20
CA GLY A 165 16.67 -9.73 11.48
C GLY A 165 15.33 -10.46 11.49
N GLU A 166 14.24 -9.78 11.11
CA GLU A 166 12.90 -10.37 10.98
C GLU A 166 12.87 -11.56 10.01
N THR A 167 13.62 -11.47 8.89
CA THR A 167 13.56 -12.50 7.83
C THR A 167 14.41 -13.73 8.15
N PHE A 168 15.59 -13.56 8.74
CA PHE A 168 16.59 -14.63 8.84
C PHE A 168 17.04 -14.97 10.26
N ILE A 169 16.89 -14.06 11.23
CA ILE A 169 17.50 -14.20 12.57
C ILE A 169 16.43 -14.52 13.62
N PHE A 170 15.37 -13.73 13.68
CA PHE A 170 14.36 -13.83 14.72
C PHE A 170 13.39 -14.97 14.42
N ARG A 171 13.47 -16.03 15.23
CA ARG A 171 12.60 -17.21 15.09
C ARG A 171 11.16 -16.94 15.53
N ALA A 172 10.99 -16.09 16.54
CA ALA A 172 9.67 -15.66 16.99
C ALA A 172 9.21 -14.44 16.19
N LYS A 173 8.28 -14.64 15.24
CA LYS A 173 7.71 -13.55 14.41
C LYS A 173 6.95 -12.48 15.21
N THR A 174 6.61 -12.77 16.47
CA THR A 174 6.01 -11.81 17.39
C THR A 174 7.04 -10.90 18.06
N PHE A 175 8.34 -11.22 18.00
CA PHE A 175 9.41 -10.51 18.71
C PHE A 175 9.47 -9.03 18.36
N LEU A 176 9.50 -8.69 17.07
CA LEU A 176 9.41 -7.29 16.62
C LEU A 176 7.98 -6.82 16.39
N SER A 177 6.99 -7.72 16.49
CA SER A 177 5.58 -7.45 16.23
C SER A 177 5.32 -6.77 14.87
N LEU A 178 6.13 -7.10 13.85
CA LEU A 178 5.99 -6.51 12.52
C LEU A 178 4.84 -7.11 11.72
N GLN A 179 4.37 -8.30 12.10
CA GLN A 179 3.23 -9.00 11.48
C GLN A 179 3.38 -9.13 9.95
N SER A 180 4.53 -9.60 9.47
CA SER A 180 4.85 -9.63 8.03
C SER A 180 4.72 -8.28 7.32
N GLY A 181 4.86 -7.18 8.07
CA GLY A 181 4.77 -5.79 7.65
C GLY A 181 3.36 -5.17 7.65
N TYR A 182 2.34 -5.93 8.08
CA TYR A 182 0.98 -5.43 8.28
C TYR A 182 0.85 -4.65 9.60
N SER A 183 1.76 -3.70 9.86
CA SER A 183 1.85 -3.08 11.19
C SER A 183 2.32 -1.62 11.13
N ALA A 184 1.87 -0.82 12.11
CA ALA A 184 2.31 0.57 12.25
C ALA A 184 3.83 0.72 12.46
N PRO A 185 4.52 -0.11 13.26
CA PRO A 185 5.98 -0.08 13.37
C PRO A 185 6.68 -0.21 12.00
N TRP A 186 6.22 -1.13 11.14
CA TRP A 186 6.79 -1.26 9.80
C TRP A 186 6.58 -0.01 8.95
N LEU A 187 5.39 0.61 8.99
CA LEU A 187 5.15 1.86 8.27
C LEU A 187 6.01 3.02 8.80
N ILE A 188 6.29 3.07 10.11
CA ILE A 188 7.22 4.05 10.73
C ILE A 188 8.65 3.84 10.22
N ILE A 189 9.12 2.60 10.13
CA ILE A 189 10.44 2.27 9.59
C ILE A 189 10.53 2.74 8.13
N LEU A 190 9.56 2.38 7.30
CA LEU A 190 9.52 2.82 5.91
C LEU A 190 9.42 4.35 5.77
N TYR A 191 8.69 5.01 6.66
CA TYR A 191 8.64 6.47 6.71
C TYR A 191 10.04 7.06 6.96
N LEU A 192 10.79 6.52 7.93
CA LEU A 192 12.15 6.96 8.22
C LEU A 192 13.09 6.76 7.03
N ILE A 193 13.00 5.60 6.36
CA ILE A 193 13.77 5.30 5.14
C ILE A 193 13.43 6.28 4.01
N GLY A 194 12.15 6.50 3.74
CA GLY A 194 11.68 7.45 2.73
C GLY A 194 12.15 8.89 3.01
N GLY A 195 12.07 9.30 4.28
CA GLY A 195 12.54 10.60 4.75
C GLY A 195 14.05 10.78 4.58
N TYR A 196 14.85 9.76 4.93
CA TYR A 196 16.29 9.72 4.68
C TYR A 196 16.60 9.93 3.18
N ILE A 197 15.93 9.20 2.29
CA ILE A 197 16.12 9.30 0.84
C ILE A 197 15.82 10.72 0.36
N LYS A 198 14.81 11.39 0.93
CA LYS A 198 14.52 12.78 0.58
C LYS A 198 15.60 13.77 1.04
N LEU A 199 16.19 13.53 2.19
CA LEU A 199 17.17 14.43 2.80
C LEU A 199 18.54 14.30 2.15
N TYR A 200 19.02 13.08 1.95
CA TYR A 200 20.41 12.81 1.55
C TYR A 200 20.56 12.12 0.19
N GLY A 201 19.45 11.68 -0.42
CA GLY A 201 19.45 10.86 -1.62
C GLY A 201 19.82 9.40 -1.35
N TRP A 202 19.52 8.51 -2.29
CA TRP A 202 19.93 7.10 -2.21
C TRP A 202 21.17 6.86 -3.08
N LYS A 203 22.29 6.48 -2.43
CA LYS A 203 23.61 6.27 -3.09
C LYS A 203 24.24 4.89 -2.83
N PHE A 204 23.50 3.96 -2.20
CA PHE A 204 24.02 2.62 -1.88
C PHE A 204 24.15 1.70 -3.11
N TRP A 205 23.47 2.02 -4.22
CA TRP A 205 23.65 1.38 -5.51
C TRP A 205 23.41 2.38 -6.65
N LYS A 206 23.88 2.03 -7.86
CA LYS A 206 23.78 2.90 -9.05
C LYS A 206 22.57 2.59 -9.94
N HIS A 207 22.23 1.31 -10.11
CA HIS A 207 21.27 0.85 -11.12
C HIS A 207 19.95 0.39 -10.50
N ASP A 208 19.04 1.33 -10.22
CA ASP A 208 17.77 1.05 -9.54
C ASP A 208 16.92 -0.02 -10.28
N LYS A 209 16.87 0.01 -11.62
CA LYS A 209 16.14 -1.00 -12.41
C LYS A 209 16.72 -2.40 -12.24
N THR A 210 18.04 -2.52 -12.27
CA THR A 210 18.74 -3.78 -12.06
C THR A 210 18.44 -4.33 -10.68
N VAL A 211 18.45 -3.50 -9.64
CA VAL A 211 18.10 -3.90 -8.27
C VAL A 211 16.65 -4.38 -8.19
N TYR A 212 15.70 -3.65 -8.78
CA TYR A 212 14.30 -4.07 -8.76
C TYR A 212 14.10 -5.45 -9.39
N PHE A 213 14.63 -5.67 -10.61
CA PHE A 213 14.47 -6.95 -11.31
C PHE A 213 15.31 -8.07 -10.69
N SER A 214 16.53 -7.80 -10.22
CA SER A 214 17.37 -8.84 -9.60
C SER A 214 16.82 -9.31 -8.26
N MET A 215 16.25 -8.42 -7.44
CA MET A 215 15.60 -8.79 -6.19
C MET A 215 14.30 -9.57 -6.43
N ALA A 216 13.54 -9.23 -7.48
CA ALA A 216 12.36 -10.00 -7.89
C ALA A 216 12.75 -11.41 -8.35
N ILE A 217 13.74 -11.53 -9.24
CA ILE A 217 14.25 -12.82 -9.73
C ILE A 217 14.82 -13.64 -8.58
N LEU A 218 15.58 -13.04 -7.66
CA LEU A 218 16.11 -13.72 -6.47
C LEU A 218 14.98 -14.26 -5.59
N SER A 219 13.97 -13.44 -5.31
CA SER A 219 12.81 -13.86 -4.50
C SER A 219 12.05 -15.00 -5.15
N PHE A 220 11.84 -14.93 -6.47
CA PHE A 220 11.16 -15.96 -7.24
C PHE A 220 11.99 -17.25 -7.33
N ALA A 221 13.31 -17.16 -7.52
CA ALA A 221 14.20 -18.32 -7.54
C ALA A 221 14.20 -19.02 -6.16
N VAL A 222 14.31 -18.27 -5.07
CA VAL A 222 14.21 -18.82 -3.71
C VAL A 222 12.83 -19.44 -3.45
N PHE A 223 11.77 -18.82 -3.98
CA PHE A 223 10.42 -19.38 -3.92
C PHE A 223 10.36 -20.77 -4.57
N LEU A 224 10.88 -20.93 -5.78
CA LEU A 224 10.92 -22.23 -6.46
C LEU A 224 11.81 -23.25 -5.74
N LEU A 225 13.02 -22.85 -5.33
CA LEU A 225 14.00 -23.73 -4.68
C LEU A 225 13.53 -24.27 -3.33
N LEU A 226 12.73 -23.50 -2.59
CA LEU A 226 12.21 -23.89 -1.28
C LEU A 226 10.81 -24.51 -1.35
N GLY A 227 10.39 -25.03 -2.52
CA GLY A 227 9.15 -25.79 -2.67
C GLY A 227 7.88 -24.94 -2.79
N GLY A 228 8.00 -23.68 -3.16
CA GLY A 228 6.86 -22.79 -3.40
C GLY A 228 6.07 -22.42 -2.14
N GLU A 229 4.78 -22.13 -2.33
CA GLU A 229 3.90 -21.70 -1.23
C GLU A 229 3.63 -22.80 -0.20
N GLN A 230 3.62 -24.07 -0.61
CA GLN A 230 3.34 -25.19 0.30
C GLN A 230 4.44 -25.45 1.32
N SER A 231 5.60 -24.82 1.16
CA SER A 231 6.77 -24.95 2.03
C SER A 231 7.27 -23.56 2.45
N HIS A 232 8.57 -23.32 2.39
CA HIS A 232 9.21 -22.09 2.88
C HIS A 232 9.49 -21.07 1.77
N GLY A 233 8.93 -21.25 0.56
CA GLY A 233 9.22 -20.40 -0.61
C GLY A 233 8.92 -18.92 -0.43
N ARG A 234 7.98 -18.56 0.46
CA ARG A 234 7.57 -17.17 0.71
C ARG A 234 8.50 -16.40 1.65
N ILE A 235 9.64 -16.97 2.06
CA ILE A 235 10.58 -16.31 2.99
C ILE A 235 11.03 -14.93 2.50
N LEU A 236 11.23 -14.75 1.19
CA LEU A 236 11.59 -13.48 0.57
C LEU A 236 10.39 -12.71 -0.01
N ILE A 237 9.17 -13.24 0.12
CA ILE A 237 7.91 -12.66 -0.39
C ILE A 237 7.04 -12.26 0.80
N ASN A 238 7.54 -11.30 1.57
CA ASN A 238 6.83 -10.60 2.65
C ASN A 238 7.33 -9.15 2.71
N TYR A 239 6.57 -8.21 3.30
CA TYR A 239 6.93 -6.79 3.20
C TYR A 239 8.26 -6.42 3.89
N PRO A 240 8.62 -6.98 5.06
CA PRO A 240 9.90 -6.72 5.70
C PRO A 240 11.09 -7.38 5.02
N ALA A 241 10.89 -8.37 4.14
CA ALA A 241 11.99 -9.07 3.47
C ALA A 241 12.93 -8.07 2.76
N PRO A 242 14.25 -8.24 2.87
CA PRO A 242 15.21 -7.32 2.24
C PRO A 242 14.98 -7.13 0.75
N THR A 243 14.58 -8.18 0.04
CA THR A 243 14.23 -8.11 -1.39
C THR A 243 13.05 -7.17 -1.64
N MET A 244 11.95 -7.32 -0.90
CA MET A 244 10.76 -6.47 -1.02
C MET A 244 11.00 -5.03 -0.57
N LEU A 245 11.82 -4.83 0.47
CA LEU A 245 12.25 -3.51 0.90
C LEU A 245 13.09 -2.82 -0.19
N PHE A 246 14.10 -3.50 -0.73
CA PHE A 246 14.99 -2.94 -1.75
C PHE A 246 14.27 -2.69 -3.08
N MET A 247 13.32 -3.55 -3.47
CA MET A 247 12.43 -3.29 -4.60
C MET A 247 11.63 -2.00 -4.41
N GLY A 248 11.05 -1.78 -3.22
CA GLY A 248 10.32 -0.55 -2.91
C GLY A 248 11.21 0.70 -2.93
N ILE A 249 12.43 0.62 -2.39
CA ILE A 249 13.41 1.72 -2.44
C ILE A 249 13.84 2.02 -3.88
N ALA A 250 14.09 0.98 -4.68
CA ALA A 250 14.44 1.13 -6.09
C ALA A 250 13.33 1.82 -6.88
N LEU A 251 12.06 1.41 -6.71
CA LEU A 251 10.92 2.09 -7.32
C LEU A 251 10.81 3.54 -6.87
N LEU A 252 10.92 3.84 -5.58
CA LEU A 252 10.93 5.21 -5.08
C LEU A 252 12.01 6.04 -5.79
N ASN A 253 13.23 5.51 -5.89
CA ASN A 253 14.36 6.23 -6.48
C ASN A 253 14.16 6.47 -7.99
N ILE A 254 13.71 5.46 -8.74
CA ILE A 254 13.35 5.57 -10.17
C ILE A 254 12.37 6.71 -10.37
N PHE A 255 11.23 6.64 -9.68
CA PHE A 255 10.14 7.59 -9.87
C PHE A 255 10.46 8.98 -9.34
N SER A 256 11.30 9.09 -8.31
CA SER A 256 11.75 10.40 -7.80
C SER A 256 12.58 11.19 -8.81
N LYS A 257 13.24 10.51 -9.77
CA LYS A 257 14.10 11.10 -10.80
C LYS A 257 13.38 11.28 -12.15
N LEU A 258 12.14 10.82 -12.29
CA LEU A 258 11.40 10.90 -13.57
C LEU A 258 11.06 12.34 -13.95
N SER A 259 11.44 12.73 -15.16
CA SER A 259 10.91 13.90 -15.85
C SER A 259 9.70 13.49 -16.69
N LEU A 260 8.55 14.08 -16.39
CA LEU A 260 7.29 13.77 -17.08
C LEU A 260 6.90 14.92 -18.01
N ASN A 261 6.34 14.58 -19.18
CA ASN A 261 5.78 15.56 -20.10
C ASN A 261 4.41 16.09 -19.59
N SER A 262 3.93 17.17 -20.19
CA SER A 262 2.69 17.87 -19.78
C SER A 262 1.44 16.97 -19.82
N ARG A 263 1.31 16.11 -20.83
CA ARG A 263 0.17 15.19 -20.99
C ARG A 263 0.12 14.17 -19.85
N ILE A 264 1.25 13.54 -19.53
CA ILE A 264 1.32 12.58 -18.42
C ILE A 264 1.04 13.28 -17.08
N ILE A 265 1.57 14.50 -16.88
CA ILE A 265 1.31 15.27 -15.66
C ILE A 265 -0.19 15.55 -15.46
N GLN A 266 -0.94 15.84 -16.53
CA GLN A 266 -2.39 16.04 -16.44
C GLN A 266 -3.11 14.77 -15.96
N GLY A 267 -2.77 13.61 -16.54
CA GLY A 267 -3.29 12.32 -16.07
C GLY A 267 -2.93 12.03 -14.61
N VAL A 268 -1.68 12.27 -14.22
CA VAL A 268 -1.22 12.07 -12.83
C VAL A 268 -1.99 12.96 -11.86
N LYS A 269 -2.26 14.23 -12.21
CA LYS A 269 -3.06 15.13 -11.38
C LYS A 269 -4.49 14.63 -11.18
N LEU A 270 -5.05 13.97 -12.19
CA LEU A 270 -6.39 13.39 -12.13
C LEU A 270 -6.43 12.14 -11.25
N PHE A 271 -5.52 11.19 -11.47
CA PHE A 271 -5.59 9.86 -10.85
C PHE A 271 -4.89 9.74 -9.49
N ALA A 272 -3.81 10.49 -9.24
CA ALA A 272 -3.05 10.36 -7.98
C ALA A 272 -3.89 10.64 -6.72
N PRO A 273 -4.83 11.62 -6.71
CA PRO A 273 -5.72 11.81 -5.55
C PRO A 273 -6.74 10.69 -5.34
N LEU A 274 -6.99 9.85 -6.35
CA LEU A 274 -8.04 8.82 -6.31
C LEU A 274 -7.54 7.49 -5.75
N THR A 275 -6.23 7.28 -5.70
CA THR A 275 -5.66 5.96 -5.40
C THR A 275 -6.07 5.44 -4.02
N PHE A 276 -6.21 6.31 -3.02
CA PHE A 276 -6.68 5.91 -1.70
C PHE A 276 -8.13 5.41 -1.72
N GLY A 277 -9.01 6.06 -2.50
CA GLY A 277 -10.37 5.57 -2.70
C GLY A 277 -10.41 4.21 -3.41
N VAL A 278 -9.53 4.02 -4.39
CA VAL A 278 -9.37 2.70 -5.03
C VAL A 278 -9.05 1.63 -4.00
N TYR A 279 -8.10 1.87 -3.09
CA TYR A 279 -7.81 0.96 -1.98
C TYR A 279 -9.05 0.64 -1.15
N LEU A 280 -9.79 1.66 -0.70
CA LEU A 280 -10.95 1.47 0.16
C LEU A 280 -12.10 0.71 -0.51
N ILE A 281 -12.24 0.79 -1.83
CA ILE A 281 -13.32 0.13 -2.57
C ILE A 281 -12.96 -1.33 -2.88
N HIS A 282 -11.84 -1.57 -3.57
CA HIS A 282 -11.56 -2.91 -4.12
C HIS A 282 -11.28 -3.96 -3.04
N ILE A 283 -10.79 -3.52 -1.88
CA ILE A 283 -10.45 -4.40 -0.76
C ILE A 283 -11.41 -4.23 0.43
N HIS A 284 -12.53 -3.51 0.25
CA HIS A 284 -13.56 -3.45 1.28
C HIS A 284 -13.99 -4.88 1.66
N PRO A 285 -14.13 -5.25 2.95
CA PRO A 285 -14.36 -6.64 3.36
C PRO A 285 -15.50 -7.36 2.62
N PHE A 286 -16.64 -6.68 2.42
CA PHE A 286 -17.75 -7.27 1.67
C PHE A 286 -17.52 -7.28 0.15
N VAL A 287 -16.79 -6.30 -0.40
CA VAL A 287 -16.44 -6.33 -1.83
C VAL A 287 -15.49 -7.51 -2.06
N ALA A 288 -14.48 -7.67 -1.21
CA ALA A 288 -13.53 -8.76 -1.24
C ALA A 288 -14.25 -10.12 -1.16
N GLU A 289 -15.12 -10.32 -0.16
CA GLU A 289 -15.78 -11.62 0.04
C GLU A 289 -16.83 -11.94 -1.03
N TYR A 290 -17.72 -11.01 -1.38
CA TYR A 290 -18.89 -11.34 -2.22
C TYR A 290 -18.70 -11.04 -3.71
N LEU A 291 -17.90 -10.01 -4.04
CA LEU A 291 -17.74 -9.52 -5.41
C LEU A 291 -16.39 -9.88 -6.03
N PHE A 292 -15.39 -10.26 -5.23
CA PHE A 292 -14.02 -10.39 -5.70
C PHE A 292 -13.45 -11.81 -5.56
N LYS A 293 -13.73 -12.47 -4.43
CA LYS A 293 -13.22 -13.79 -4.07
C LYS A 293 -13.45 -14.81 -5.18
N ASP A 294 -12.36 -15.42 -5.63
CA ASP A 294 -12.30 -16.48 -6.66
C ASP A 294 -12.92 -16.13 -8.03
N ARG A 295 -13.35 -14.87 -8.26
CA ARG A 295 -14.02 -14.46 -9.51
C ARG A 295 -13.11 -14.48 -10.74
N PHE A 296 -11.81 -14.53 -10.53
CA PHE A 296 -10.80 -14.54 -11.59
C PHE A 296 -10.08 -15.88 -11.71
N ALA A 297 -10.48 -16.91 -10.94
CA ALA A 297 -9.81 -18.21 -10.90
C ALA A 297 -9.63 -18.84 -12.30
N ASP A 298 -10.66 -18.75 -13.16
CA ASP A 298 -10.63 -19.33 -14.51
C ASP A 298 -9.59 -18.68 -15.44
N ILE A 299 -9.03 -17.52 -15.08
CA ILE A 299 -7.90 -16.95 -15.82
C ILE A 299 -6.73 -17.94 -15.84
N ALA A 300 -6.50 -18.69 -14.75
CA ALA A 300 -5.45 -19.69 -14.62
C ALA A 300 -5.56 -20.86 -15.61
N LEU A 301 -6.72 -21.07 -16.25
CA LEU A 301 -6.94 -22.12 -17.24
C LEU A 301 -6.58 -21.68 -18.68
N ASN A 302 -6.29 -20.40 -18.90
CA ASN A 302 -6.00 -19.89 -20.23
C ASN A 302 -4.55 -20.19 -20.65
N LEU A 303 -4.28 -20.14 -21.96
CA LEU A 303 -2.92 -20.14 -22.48
C LEU A 303 -2.11 -18.98 -21.85
N PRO A 304 -0.79 -19.13 -21.63
CA PRO A 304 0.03 -18.15 -20.88
C PRO A 304 -0.08 -16.70 -21.36
N VAL A 305 -0.12 -16.47 -22.67
CA VAL A 305 -0.26 -15.12 -23.24
C VAL A 305 -1.64 -14.52 -22.92
N MET A 306 -2.70 -15.32 -23.04
CA MET A 306 -4.05 -14.91 -22.69
C MET A 306 -4.22 -14.71 -21.19
N PHE A 307 -3.57 -15.52 -20.36
CA PHE A 307 -3.50 -15.36 -18.91
C PHE A 307 -2.96 -13.97 -18.57
N ILE A 308 -1.78 -13.62 -19.09
CA ILE A 308 -1.12 -12.33 -18.81
C ILE A 308 -1.97 -11.16 -19.31
N GLY A 309 -2.51 -11.27 -20.52
CA GLY A 309 -3.38 -10.23 -21.09
C GLY A 309 -4.64 -10.00 -20.24
N LYS A 310 -5.34 -11.07 -19.86
CA LYS A 310 -6.56 -11.00 -19.06
C LYS A 310 -6.29 -10.40 -17.68
N ILE A 311 -5.26 -10.86 -16.95
CA ILE A 311 -5.01 -10.35 -15.58
C ILE A 311 -4.66 -8.86 -15.57
N ILE A 312 -3.89 -8.39 -16.57
CA ILE A 312 -3.58 -6.97 -16.74
C ILE A 312 -4.84 -6.17 -17.06
N ILE A 313 -5.67 -6.64 -18.00
CA ILE A 313 -6.88 -5.93 -18.40
C ILE A 313 -7.90 -5.87 -17.25
N PHE A 314 -8.18 -6.99 -16.58
CA PHE A 314 -9.16 -7.03 -15.49
C PHE A 314 -8.73 -6.17 -14.30
N SER A 315 -7.46 -6.25 -13.88
CA SER A 315 -6.94 -5.38 -12.81
C SER A 315 -7.00 -3.91 -13.19
N LEU A 316 -6.77 -3.56 -14.46
CA LEU A 316 -6.91 -2.18 -14.95
C LEU A 316 -8.37 -1.73 -14.94
N CYS A 317 -9.30 -2.58 -15.37
CA CYS A 317 -10.74 -2.31 -15.31
C CYS A 317 -11.19 -2.04 -13.86
N ILE A 318 -10.78 -2.87 -12.89
CA ILE A 318 -11.08 -2.66 -11.47
C ILE A 318 -10.52 -1.32 -10.99
N TYR A 319 -9.26 -1.03 -11.30
CA TYR A 319 -8.63 0.25 -10.92
C TYR A 319 -9.42 1.46 -11.47
N LEU A 320 -9.83 1.40 -12.74
CA LEU A 320 -10.57 2.47 -13.41
C LEU A 320 -12.00 2.61 -12.85
N VAL A 321 -12.73 1.51 -12.66
CA VAL A 321 -14.08 1.53 -12.06
C VAL A 321 -14.04 2.12 -10.66
N CYS A 322 -13.13 1.67 -9.81
CA CYS A 322 -12.94 2.22 -8.47
C CYS A 322 -12.54 3.71 -8.51
N SER A 323 -11.71 4.12 -9.48
CA SER A 323 -11.33 5.53 -9.67
C SER A 323 -12.54 6.40 -10.05
N ILE A 324 -13.45 5.89 -10.89
CA ILE A 324 -14.68 6.59 -11.26
C ILE A 324 -15.60 6.74 -10.05
N ILE A 325 -15.80 5.68 -9.26
CA ILE A 325 -16.59 5.72 -8.03
C ILE A 325 -16.00 6.76 -7.05
N GLU A 326 -14.67 6.77 -6.90
CA GLU A 326 -13.98 7.73 -6.05
C GLU A 326 -14.12 9.18 -6.54
N LEU A 327 -14.14 9.41 -7.85
CA LEU A 327 -14.43 10.73 -8.43
C LEU A 327 -15.85 11.20 -8.11
N VAL A 328 -16.85 10.30 -8.19
CA VAL A 328 -18.24 10.61 -7.84
C VAL A 328 -18.33 10.98 -6.36
N ARG A 329 -17.73 10.17 -5.47
CA ARG A 329 -17.67 10.49 -4.04
C ARG A 329 -16.95 11.82 -3.78
N ALA A 330 -15.87 12.13 -4.50
CA ALA A 330 -15.16 13.40 -4.36
C ALA A 330 -16.04 14.61 -4.65
N LYS A 331 -16.86 14.53 -5.71
CA LYS A 331 -17.84 15.55 -6.04
C LYS A 331 -18.93 15.66 -4.98
N LEU A 332 -19.43 14.53 -4.47
CA LEU A 332 -20.42 14.49 -3.39
C LEU A 332 -19.91 15.18 -2.12
N PHE A 333 -18.68 14.90 -1.69
CA PHE A 333 -18.09 15.52 -0.50
C PHE A 333 -17.90 17.04 -0.67
N LYS A 334 -17.58 17.49 -1.88
CA LYS A 334 -17.50 18.91 -2.20
C LYS A 334 -18.87 19.58 -2.13
N LEU A 335 -19.90 18.94 -2.67
CA LEU A 335 -21.29 19.42 -2.64
C LEU A 335 -21.81 19.54 -1.20
N LEU A 336 -21.58 18.50 -0.38
CA LEU A 336 -21.99 18.44 1.03
C LEU A 336 -21.08 19.23 1.98
N LYS A 337 -20.07 19.95 1.46
CA LYS A 337 -19.09 20.73 2.24
C LYS A 337 -18.38 19.93 3.34
N LEU A 338 -18.25 18.60 3.20
CA LEU A 338 -17.61 17.74 4.20
C LEU A 338 -16.13 18.07 4.39
N ASN A 339 -15.46 18.58 3.36
CA ASN A 339 -14.08 19.06 3.49
C ASN A 339 -13.97 20.29 4.40
N VAL A 340 -14.96 21.18 4.37
CA VAL A 340 -15.02 22.36 5.24
C VAL A 340 -15.30 21.94 6.68
N LEU A 341 -16.21 20.98 6.88
CA LEU A 341 -16.47 20.40 8.19
C LEU A 341 -15.20 19.75 8.78
N ALA A 342 -14.46 18.97 7.97
CA ALA A 342 -13.19 18.37 8.40
C ALA A 342 -12.15 19.43 8.82
N ASP A 343 -12.04 20.53 8.06
CA ASP A 343 -11.13 21.63 8.39
C ASP A 343 -11.57 22.35 9.68
N ALA A 344 -12.87 22.54 9.90
CA ALA A 344 -13.42 23.13 11.12
C ALA A 344 -13.17 22.26 12.36
N ILE A 345 -13.37 20.94 12.26
CA ILE A 345 -13.07 19.98 13.34
C ILE A 345 -11.57 20.00 13.65
N ALA A 346 -10.71 20.02 12.63
CA ALA A 346 -9.27 20.09 12.82
C ALA A 346 -8.86 21.34 13.61
N ALA A 347 -9.39 22.50 13.22
CA ALA A 347 -9.12 23.77 13.89
C ALA A 347 -9.64 23.78 15.34
N TYR A 348 -10.82 23.18 15.58
CA TYR A 348 -11.37 23.02 16.92
C TYR A 348 -10.44 22.19 17.81
N ILE A 349 -10.00 21.02 17.34
CA ILE A 349 -9.11 20.14 18.10
C ILE A 349 -7.78 20.85 18.40
N GLN A 350 -7.19 21.49 17.40
CA GLN A 350 -5.90 22.20 17.58
C GLN A 350 -5.99 23.31 18.63
N ARG A 351 -7.04 24.15 18.59
CA ARG A 351 -7.25 25.21 19.58
C ARG A 351 -7.41 24.70 21.01
N HIS A 352 -7.98 23.51 21.21
CA HIS A 352 -8.16 22.93 22.54
C HIS A 352 -6.89 22.24 23.02
N PHE A 353 -6.15 21.60 22.12
CA PHE A 353 -4.87 20.99 22.45
C PHE A 353 -3.83 22.05 22.85
N GLU A 354 -3.78 23.18 22.15
CA GLU A 354 -2.91 24.32 22.50
C GLU A 354 -3.25 24.96 23.85
N LYS A 355 -4.46 24.76 24.39
CA LYS A 355 -4.84 25.25 25.73
C LYS A 355 -4.45 24.29 26.86
N LEU A 356 -4.11 23.04 26.54
CA LEU A 356 -3.72 22.00 27.50
C LEU A 356 -2.21 21.98 27.77
N ILE A 357 -1.42 22.65 26.91
CA ILE A 357 0.03 22.87 27.04
C ILE A 357 0.22 24.30 27.55
#